data_AF-A0AAX6ILZ9-F1
#
_entry.id   AF-A0AAX6ILZ9-F1
#
_cell.length_a   1.000
_cell.length_b   1.000
_cell.length_c   1.000
_cell.angle_alpha   90.00
_cell.angle_beta   90.00
_cell.angle_gamma   90.00
#
_symmetry.space_group_name_H-M   'P 1'
#
loop_
_entity.id
_entity.type
_entity.pdbx_description
1 polymer ?
#
loop_
_entity_poly.entity_id
_entity_poly.type
_entity_poly.pdbx_seq_one_letter_code
_entity_poly.pdbx_strand_id
1 'polypeptide(L)'
;MAIGASLALLSSTKTLTSSSSSFLSPRRRPVPPREIRFSAPNVRRRCRSLVEDFDPAIPVEEAVTPPSSWYTDPSVLQLEYERIFFRGWQAVGCAVQIENLISLNRLGNVEFVICRDAKGELRAFHNVCRHHASLLVCGSGQKSCFQCPYHGWTYGLDGGLTKATRITGIKNFNKDHFGLIPVSVAIWGPFVLINMDESILPQHLAAKEMVENEWLGSASNIFSSNGIDSSLEHVCRREYTIECNWKVFCDNYLDGGYHVPYAHGGLASGLKLDSYSTDIYEKVSIQWCESVSTEGNKFDRLGSKAYMLLSSLTS
;
A
#
# COMPACT_ATOMS: atom_id res chain seq x y z
N MET A 1 -8.72 -3.72 -3.63
CA MET A 1 -7.70 -2.68 -3.93
C MET A 1 -6.42 -3.09 -3.23
N ALA A 2 -5.51 -3.73 -3.94
CA ALA A 2 -4.11 -3.78 -3.52
C ALA A 2 -3.48 -2.48 -4.02
N ILE A 3 -2.82 -1.73 -3.15
CA ILE A 3 -2.07 -0.54 -3.53
C ILE A 3 -0.70 -1.07 -3.99
N GLY A 4 -0.55 -1.35 -5.28
CA GLY A 4 0.77 -1.38 -5.88
C GLY A 4 1.29 0.06 -5.86
N ALA A 5 2.24 0.36 -4.99
CA ALA A 5 2.93 1.64 -5.03
C ALA A 5 3.93 1.61 -6.20
N SER A 6 3.46 1.89 -7.42
CA SER A 6 4.36 2.27 -8.51
C SER A 6 4.82 3.69 -8.23
N LEU A 7 6.07 3.84 -7.81
CA LEU A 7 6.69 5.15 -7.61
C LEU A 7 7.24 5.62 -8.95
N ALA A 8 6.74 6.70 -9.53
CA ALA A 8 7.45 7.43 -10.57
C ALA A 8 8.14 8.63 -9.92
N LEU A 9 9.46 8.57 -9.73
CA LEU A 9 10.24 9.68 -9.22
C LEU A 9 10.66 10.57 -10.39
N LEU A 10 10.10 11.76 -10.42
CA LEU A 10 10.41 12.81 -11.39
C LEU A 10 10.95 14.01 -10.62
N SER A 11 12.23 14.34 -10.83
CA SER A 11 12.83 15.55 -10.26
C SER A 11 12.39 16.75 -11.11
N SER A 12 11.52 17.61 -10.57
CA SER A 12 11.28 18.94 -11.14
C SER A 12 10.83 19.92 -10.06
N THR A 13 11.55 21.03 -9.92
CA THR A 13 11.17 22.15 -9.06
C THR A 13 10.25 23.11 -9.80
N LYS A 14 8.96 23.19 -9.39
CA LYS A 14 8.15 24.43 -9.22
C LYS A 14 6.63 24.26 -9.42
N THR A 15 5.93 25.13 -8.70
CA THR A 15 4.49 25.36 -8.53
C THR A 15 3.72 25.67 -9.81
N LEU A 16 2.53 25.05 -9.97
CA LEU A 16 1.57 25.37 -11.03
C LEU A 16 0.16 25.58 -10.46
N THR A 17 -0.49 26.63 -10.93
CA THR A 17 -1.81 27.13 -10.53
C THR A 17 -2.95 26.33 -11.17
N SER A 18 -4.03 26.11 -10.40
CA SER A 18 -5.18 25.28 -10.78
C SER A 18 -6.21 26.04 -11.61
N SER A 19 -6.75 25.41 -12.66
CA SER A 19 -8.06 25.74 -13.24
C SER A 19 -8.99 24.54 -13.14
N SER A 20 -10.18 24.75 -12.57
CA SER A 20 -11.19 23.75 -12.29
C SER A 20 -12.23 23.70 -13.42
N SER A 21 -12.56 22.49 -13.88
CA SER A 21 -13.82 22.25 -14.57
C SER A 21 -14.42 20.92 -14.10
N SER A 22 -15.68 20.98 -13.71
CA SER A 22 -16.43 19.90 -13.07
C SER A 22 -17.39 19.27 -14.07
N PHE A 23 -17.21 17.97 -14.35
CA PHE A 23 -18.25 17.15 -14.97
C PHE A 23 -18.57 15.98 -14.05
N LEU A 24 -19.78 16.02 -13.49
CA LEU A 24 -20.36 14.98 -12.65
C LEU A 24 -21.01 13.92 -13.55
N SER A 25 -20.62 12.66 -13.38
CA SER A 25 -21.39 11.50 -13.88
C SER A 25 -21.78 10.57 -12.73
N PRO A 26 -22.93 9.88 -12.79
CA PRO A 26 -23.48 9.16 -11.65
C PRO A 26 -22.76 7.82 -11.44
N ARG A 27 -22.25 7.59 -10.23
CA ARG A 27 -21.58 6.34 -9.83
C ARG A 27 -22.60 5.20 -9.70
N ARG A 28 -22.44 4.14 -10.51
CA ARG A 28 -23.07 2.84 -10.24
C ARG A 28 -22.36 2.18 -9.05
N ARG A 29 -23.13 1.59 -8.12
CA ARG A 29 -22.60 0.86 -6.97
C ARG A 29 -21.96 -0.45 -7.44
N PRO A 30 -20.74 -0.81 -6.98
CA PRO A 30 -20.16 -2.11 -7.26
C PRO A 30 -20.97 -3.22 -6.56
N VAL A 31 -21.25 -4.29 -7.29
CA VAL A 31 -21.85 -5.53 -6.76
C VAL A 31 -20.72 -6.35 -6.12
N PRO A 32 -20.87 -6.84 -4.87
CA PRO A 32 -19.82 -7.64 -4.25
C PRO A 32 -19.66 -8.99 -4.97
N PRO A 33 -18.43 -9.50 -5.16
CA PRO A 33 -18.21 -10.81 -5.74
C PRO A 33 -18.78 -11.91 -4.82
N ARG A 34 -19.35 -12.96 -5.42
CA ARG A 34 -19.83 -14.16 -4.71
C ARG A 34 -18.68 -14.81 -3.94
N GLU A 35 -18.77 -14.87 -2.61
CA GLU A 35 -17.86 -15.67 -1.79
C GLU A 35 -18.04 -17.17 -2.09
N ILE A 36 -17.03 -17.79 -2.68
CA ILE A 36 -16.94 -19.25 -2.75
C ILE A 36 -16.28 -19.73 -1.46
N ARG A 37 -17.07 -20.32 -0.56
CA ARG A 37 -16.56 -20.89 0.70
C ARG A 37 -15.94 -22.25 0.44
N PHE A 38 -14.61 -22.32 0.45
CA PHE A 38 -13.86 -23.57 0.52
C PHE A 38 -13.35 -23.80 1.95
N SER A 39 -13.36 -25.05 2.43
CA SER A 39 -12.77 -25.40 3.73
C SER A 39 -11.26 -25.20 3.73
N ALA A 40 -10.68 -24.54 4.75
CA ALA A 40 -9.27 -24.16 4.83
C ALA A 40 -8.23 -25.26 4.48
N PRO A 41 -8.40 -26.56 4.84
CA PRO A 41 -7.45 -27.61 4.46
C PRO A 41 -7.41 -27.90 2.95
N ASN A 42 -8.57 -27.85 2.28
CA ASN A 42 -8.69 -28.11 0.84
C ASN A 42 -8.18 -26.93 0.00
N VAL A 43 -8.34 -25.70 0.49
CA VAL A 43 -7.77 -24.48 -0.11
C VAL A 43 -6.25 -24.58 -0.14
N ARG A 44 -5.62 -24.88 0.99
CA ARG A 44 -4.15 -24.95 1.10
C ARG A 44 -3.53 -26.02 0.18
N ARG A 45 -4.19 -27.17 0.04
CA ARG A 45 -3.73 -28.24 -0.85
C ARG A 45 -3.82 -27.84 -2.33
N ARG A 46 -4.93 -27.21 -2.73
CA ARG A 46 -5.13 -26.69 -4.08
C ARG A 46 -4.12 -25.58 -4.40
N CYS A 47 -3.93 -24.62 -3.50
CA CYS A 47 -2.93 -23.55 -3.69
C CYS A 47 -1.53 -24.10 -3.86
N ARG A 48 -1.11 -25.09 -3.05
CA ARG A 48 0.22 -25.67 -3.15
C ARG A 48 0.47 -26.23 -4.55
N SER A 49 -0.45 -27.03 -5.08
CA SER A 49 -0.33 -27.58 -6.44
C SER A 49 -0.24 -26.47 -7.49
N LEU A 50 -1.05 -25.42 -7.36
CA LEU A 50 -1.03 -24.31 -8.33
C LEU A 50 0.26 -23.51 -8.27
N VAL A 51 0.86 -23.33 -7.09
CA VAL A 51 2.12 -22.60 -6.92
C VAL A 51 3.30 -23.41 -7.45
N GLU A 52 3.29 -24.73 -7.27
CA GLU A 52 4.33 -25.64 -7.77
C GLU A 52 4.38 -25.74 -9.30
N ASP A 53 3.33 -25.29 -10.01
CA ASP A 53 3.28 -25.24 -11.48
C ASP A 53 4.16 -24.12 -12.09
N PHE A 54 4.77 -23.26 -11.27
CA PHE A 54 5.69 -22.20 -11.69
C PHE A 54 7.06 -22.40 -11.05
N ASP A 55 8.11 -22.45 -11.87
CA ASP A 55 9.49 -22.57 -11.40
C ASP A 55 10.21 -21.22 -11.54
N PRO A 56 10.45 -20.49 -10.43
CA PRO A 56 11.15 -19.21 -10.47
C PRO A 56 12.65 -19.33 -10.75
N ALA A 57 13.20 -20.56 -10.79
CA ALA A 57 14.61 -20.79 -11.10
C ALA A 57 14.91 -20.87 -12.60
N ILE A 58 13.88 -20.92 -13.45
CA ILE A 58 14.06 -20.89 -14.90
C ILE A 58 14.63 -19.52 -15.31
N PRO A 59 15.73 -19.46 -16.08
CA PRO A 59 16.29 -18.21 -16.58
C PRO A 59 15.26 -17.39 -17.34
N VAL A 60 15.34 -16.05 -17.23
CA VAL A 60 14.33 -15.14 -17.81
C VAL A 60 14.17 -15.30 -19.32
N GLU A 61 15.23 -15.72 -20.01
CA GLU A 61 15.26 -15.96 -21.45
C GLU A 61 14.40 -17.16 -21.88
N GLU A 62 14.15 -18.09 -20.97
CA GLU A 62 13.35 -19.30 -21.17
C GLU A 62 12.06 -19.29 -20.34
N ALA A 63 11.90 -18.28 -19.47
CA ALA A 63 10.78 -18.17 -18.56
C ALA A 63 9.47 -17.89 -19.31
N VAL A 64 8.39 -18.36 -18.70
CA VAL A 64 7.01 -18.04 -19.10
C VAL A 64 6.33 -17.25 -18.00
N THR A 65 5.24 -16.57 -18.33
CA THR A 65 4.43 -15.92 -17.30
C THR A 65 3.80 -16.95 -16.36
N PRO A 66 3.47 -16.58 -15.12
CA PRO A 66 2.78 -17.47 -14.20
C PRO A 66 1.50 -18.07 -14.80
N PRO A 67 1.11 -19.30 -14.40
CA PRO A 67 -0.12 -19.92 -14.88
C PRO A 67 -1.36 -19.01 -14.67
N SER A 68 -2.30 -19.04 -15.61
CA SER A 68 -3.53 -18.21 -15.55
C SER A 68 -4.35 -18.40 -14.26
N SER A 69 -4.23 -19.56 -13.61
CA SER A 69 -4.83 -19.87 -12.31
C SER A 69 -4.35 -18.92 -11.20
N TRP A 70 -3.12 -18.42 -11.25
CA TRP A 70 -2.62 -17.46 -10.27
C TRP A 70 -3.37 -16.14 -10.29
N TYR A 71 -3.93 -15.77 -11.44
CA TYR A 71 -4.67 -14.52 -11.61
C TYR A 71 -6.16 -14.68 -11.32
N THR A 72 -6.69 -15.90 -11.45
CA THR A 72 -8.13 -16.15 -11.49
C THR A 72 -8.67 -17.01 -10.34
N ASP A 73 -7.84 -17.85 -9.71
CA ASP A 73 -8.26 -18.72 -8.61
C ASP A 73 -8.28 -17.95 -7.27
N PRO A 74 -9.44 -17.83 -6.59
CA PRO A 74 -9.54 -17.15 -5.31
C PRO A 74 -8.64 -17.74 -4.22
N SER A 75 -8.28 -19.02 -4.33
CA SER A 75 -7.39 -19.66 -3.35
C SER A 75 -5.99 -19.06 -3.39
N VAL A 76 -5.51 -18.67 -4.58
CA VAL A 76 -4.21 -18.02 -4.75
C VAL A 76 -4.24 -16.62 -4.13
N LEU A 77 -5.29 -15.83 -4.38
CA LEU A 77 -5.44 -14.50 -3.76
C LEU A 77 -5.45 -14.57 -2.22
N GLN A 78 -6.11 -15.57 -1.64
CA GLN A 78 -6.10 -15.76 -0.19
C GLN A 78 -4.68 -16.05 0.34
N LEU A 79 -3.91 -16.88 -0.38
CA LEU A 79 -2.52 -17.15 -0.02
C LEU A 79 -1.65 -15.89 -0.14
N GLU A 80 -1.84 -15.09 -1.18
CA GLU A 80 -1.15 -13.81 -1.37
C GLU A 80 -1.45 -12.84 -0.22
N TYR A 81 -2.69 -12.75 0.27
CA TYR A 81 -2.96 -11.98 1.48
C TYR A 81 -2.12 -12.45 2.67
N GLU A 82 -2.10 -13.75 2.93
CA GLU A 82 -1.41 -14.34 4.09
C GLU A 82 0.12 -14.30 4.01
N ARG A 83 0.68 -14.35 2.80
CA ARG A 83 2.12 -14.50 2.56
C ARG A 83 2.80 -13.22 2.11
N ILE A 84 2.07 -12.34 1.45
CA ILE A 84 2.61 -11.14 0.84
C ILE A 84 2.06 -9.90 1.53
N PHE A 85 0.75 -9.66 1.44
CA PHE A 85 0.20 -8.36 1.86
C PHE A 85 0.19 -8.18 3.38
N PHE A 86 -0.05 -9.25 4.13
CA PHE A 86 -0.03 -9.20 5.59
C PHE A 86 1.36 -9.46 6.19
N ARG A 87 2.39 -9.69 5.35
CA ARG A 87 3.77 -9.94 5.77
C ARG A 87 4.71 -8.99 5.06
N GLY A 88 5.03 -7.88 5.72
CA GLY A 88 5.93 -6.87 5.19
C GLY A 88 5.30 -5.49 5.13
N TRP A 89 6.16 -4.50 4.86
CA TRP A 89 5.76 -3.11 4.84
C TRP A 89 5.03 -2.74 3.55
N GLN A 90 3.86 -2.13 3.68
CA GLN A 90 3.02 -1.65 2.58
C GLN A 90 2.90 -0.13 2.66
N ALA A 91 3.20 0.56 1.55
CA ALA A 91 3.00 2.00 1.46
C ALA A 91 1.51 2.33 1.27
N VAL A 92 0.94 3.14 2.16
CA VAL A 92 -0.51 3.40 2.22
C VAL A 92 -0.89 4.88 2.13
N GLY A 93 0.09 5.77 2.18
CA GLY A 93 -0.14 7.20 1.99
C GLY A 93 1.11 8.04 2.14
N CYS A 94 0.92 9.36 2.08
CA CYS A 94 1.98 10.33 2.33
C CYS A 94 1.86 10.91 3.74
N ALA A 95 3.00 11.06 4.43
CA ALA A 95 3.07 11.51 5.82
C ALA A 95 2.42 12.89 6.04
N VAL A 96 2.55 13.79 5.07
CA VAL A 96 1.96 15.15 5.11
C VAL A 96 0.42 15.12 5.17
N GLN A 97 -0.21 14.04 4.70
CA GLN A 97 -1.68 13.92 4.69
C GLN A 97 -2.24 13.50 6.06
N ILE A 98 -1.39 13.08 7.00
CA ILE A 98 -1.80 12.49 8.29
C ILE A 98 -1.43 13.39 9.48
N GLU A 99 -1.27 14.70 9.26
CA GLU A 99 -0.95 15.62 10.37
C GLU A 99 -2.11 15.76 11.36
N ASN A 100 -3.33 15.99 10.88
CA ASN A 100 -4.48 16.34 11.73
C ASN A 100 -5.75 15.54 11.39
N LEU A 101 -5.60 14.33 10.86
CA LEU A 101 -6.70 13.59 10.27
C LEU A 101 -6.62 12.11 10.66
N ILE A 102 -7.77 11.54 11.00
CA ILE A 102 -7.92 10.08 11.07
C ILE A 102 -8.16 9.60 9.64
N SER A 103 -7.22 8.83 9.12
CA SER A 103 -7.28 8.24 7.79
C SER A 103 -7.79 6.80 7.88
N LEU A 104 -8.94 6.53 7.25
CA LEU A 104 -9.48 5.18 7.09
C LEU A 104 -8.89 4.56 5.82
N ASN A 105 -8.29 3.38 5.98
CA ASN A 105 -7.60 2.66 4.92
C ASN A 105 -8.04 1.20 4.88
N ARG A 106 -7.74 0.53 3.77
CA ARG A 106 -8.05 -0.89 3.57
C ARG A 106 -6.93 -1.58 2.81
N LEU A 107 -6.54 -2.75 3.28
CA LEU A 107 -5.66 -3.68 2.59
C LEU A 107 -6.39 -5.01 2.46
N GLY A 108 -6.71 -5.41 1.22
CA GLY A 108 -7.56 -6.56 0.99
C GLY A 108 -8.94 -6.41 1.64
N ASN A 109 -9.26 -7.33 2.56
CA ASN A 109 -10.47 -7.34 3.37
C ASN A 109 -10.30 -6.74 4.78
N VAL A 110 -9.12 -6.20 5.11
CA VAL A 110 -8.81 -5.63 6.43
C VAL A 110 -8.91 -4.10 6.38
N GLU A 111 -9.76 -3.52 7.24
CA GLU A 111 -9.82 -2.08 7.48
C GLU A 111 -8.98 -1.68 8.68
N PHE A 112 -8.24 -0.58 8.54
CA PHE A 112 -7.44 0.00 9.59
C PHE A 112 -7.50 1.51 9.54
N VAL A 113 -7.25 2.12 10.69
CA VAL A 113 -7.18 3.57 10.85
C VAL A 113 -5.74 3.98 11.13
N ILE A 114 -5.32 5.11 10.58
CA ILE A 114 -4.05 5.76 10.91
C ILE A 114 -4.36 7.16 11.45
N CYS A 115 -3.71 7.54 12.54
CA CYS A 115 -3.82 8.88 13.12
C CYS A 115 -2.52 9.28 13.82
N ARG A 116 -2.44 10.55 14.22
CA ARG A 116 -1.49 10.99 15.25
C ARG A 116 -2.19 11.08 16.60
N ASP A 117 -1.54 10.57 17.64
CA ASP A 117 -2.05 10.76 19.00
C ASP A 117 -1.79 12.18 19.53
N ALA A 118 -2.21 12.46 20.76
CA ALA A 118 -2.05 13.78 21.36
C ALA A 118 -0.59 14.21 21.57
N LYS A 119 0.37 13.28 21.50
CA LYS A 119 1.81 13.55 21.53
C LYS A 119 2.39 13.75 20.12
N GLY A 120 1.57 13.62 19.08
CA GLY A 120 1.99 13.69 17.68
C GLY A 120 2.56 12.37 17.15
N GLU A 121 2.55 11.29 17.94
CA GLU A 121 3.08 10.00 17.52
C GLU A 121 2.13 9.33 16.53
N LEU A 122 2.68 8.76 15.45
CA LEU A 122 1.90 8.06 14.44
C LEU A 122 1.42 6.72 15.01
N ARG A 123 0.12 6.44 14.89
CA ARG A 123 -0.53 5.22 15.37
C ARG A 123 -1.36 4.60 14.25
N ALA A 124 -1.46 3.28 14.25
CA ALA A 124 -2.42 2.55 13.42
C ALA A 124 -3.10 1.44 14.22
N PHE A 125 -4.37 1.19 13.90
CA PHE A 125 -5.19 0.17 14.57
C PHE A 125 -6.13 -0.49 13.58
N HIS A 126 -6.50 -1.75 13.82
CA HIS A 126 -7.65 -2.35 13.15
C HIS A 126 -8.92 -1.52 13.44
N ASN A 127 -9.73 -1.23 12.41
CA ASN A 127 -10.93 -0.40 12.52
C ASN A 127 -12.11 -1.17 13.16
N VAL A 128 -11.89 -1.86 14.28
CA VAL A 128 -12.85 -2.80 14.87
C VAL A 128 -12.96 -2.59 16.37
N CYS A 129 -14.17 -2.30 16.85
CA CYS A 129 -14.46 -2.21 18.27
C CYS A 129 -14.25 -3.56 18.97
N ARG A 130 -13.52 -3.56 20.08
CA ARG A 130 -13.25 -4.75 20.91
C ARG A 130 -14.46 -5.29 21.68
N HIS A 131 -15.61 -4.62 21.63
CA HIS A 131 -16.84 -5.07 22.29
C HIS A 131 -17.59 -6.09 21.42
N HIS A 132 -18.19 -5.64 20.31
CA HIS A 132 -18.96 -6.50 19.38
C HIS A 132 -18.62 -6.18 17.92
N ALA A 133 -17.34 -5.98 17.63
CA ALA A 133 -16.77 -5.89 16.28
C ALA A 133 -17.39 -4.85 15.32
N SER A 134 -18.06 -3.83 15.85
CA SER A 134 -18.54 -2.71 15.02
C SER A 134 -17.39 -1.84 14.51
N LEU A 135 -17.51 -1.33 13.27
CA LEU A 135 -16.55 -0.39 12.71
C LEU A 135 -16.57 0.93 13.50
N LEU A 136 -15.40 1.45 13.85
CA LEU A 136 -15.27 2.67 14.65
C LEU A 136 -15.32 3.94 13.80
N VAL A 137 -14.76 3.85 12.58
CA VAL A 137 -14.60 4.97 11.67
C VAL A 137 -15.21 4.61 10.32
N CYS A 138 -16.04 5.50 9.79
CA CYS A 138 -16.61 5.43 8.45
C CYS A 138 -16.24 6.75 7.74
N GLY A 139 -15.26 6.72 6.85
CA GLY A 139 -14.69 7.90 6.19
C GLY A 139 -13.49 8.50 6.92
N SER A 140 -13.00 9.63 6.42
CA SER A 140 -11.88 10.37 6.99
C SER A 140 -12.37 11.66 7.66
N GLY A 141 -11.77 12.05 8.78
CA GLY A 141 -12.10 13.31 9.42
C GLY A 141 -11.25 13.61 10.64
N GLN A 142 -11.44 14.81 11.19
CA GLN A 142 -10.82 15.20 12.45
C GLN A 142 -11.70 14.69 13.59
N LYS A 143 -11.14 13.84 14.47
CA LYS A 143 -11.78 13.47 15.74
C LYS A 143 -10.72 13.41 16.83
N SER A 144 -11.11 13.73 18.05
CA SER A 144 -10.26 13.63 19.23
C SER A 144 -10.27 12.23 19.88
N CYS A 145 -11.14 11.32 19.42
CA CYS A 145 -11.28 9.96 19.92
C CYS A 145 -11.99 9.04 18.90
N PHE A 146 -11.93 7.73 19.13
CA PHE A 146 -12.74 6.75 18.42
C PHE A 146 -13.94 6.38 19.27
N GLN A 147 -15.15 6.72 18.85
CA GLN A 147 -16.38 6.31 19.54
C GLN A 147 -17.13 5.28 18.72
N CYS A 148 -17.36 4.11 19.32
CA CYS A 148 -18.13 3.03 18.70
C CYS A 148 -19.60 3.44 18.56
N PRO A 149 -20.17 3.40 17.34
CA PRO A 149 -21.55 3.82 17.10
C PRO A 149 -22.58 2.85 17.69
N TYR A 150 -22.16 1.64 18.08
CA TYR A 150 -23.09 0.62 18.57
C TYR A 150 -23.45 0.83 20.04
N HIS A 151 -22.45 0.87 20.93
CA HIS A 151 -22.66 0.91 22.38
C HIS A 151 -21.93 2.07 23.07
N GLY A 152 -21.30 2.96 22.29
CA GLY A 152 -20.62 4.15 22.81
C GLY A 152 -19.33 3.87 23.57
N TRP A 153 -18.68 2.71 23.37
CA TRP A 153 -17.31 2.51 23.83
C TRP A 153 -16.39 3.55 23.17
N THR A 154 -15.58 4.23 23.96
CA THR A 154 -14.70 5.31 23.50
C THR A 154 -13.25 4.93 23.72
N TYR A 155 -12.43 5.12 22.70
CA TYR A 155 -11.00 4.90 22.71
C TYR A 155 -10.27 6.21 22.47
N GLY A 156 -9.13 6.40 23.13
CA GLY A 156 -8.20 7.48 22.83
C GLY A 156 -7.55 7.29 21.45
N LEU A 157 -6.87 8.32 20.96
CA LEU A 157 -6.06 8.22 19.72
C LEU A 157 -4.81 7.35 19.89
N ASP A 158 -4.45 7.03 21.13
CA ASP A 158 -3.46 6.01 21.51
C ASP A 158 -4.02 4.57 21.50
N GLY A 159 -5.31 4.40 21.19
CA GLY A 159 -6.00 3.11 21.13
C GLY A 159 -6.49 2.58 22.48
N GLY A 160 -6.18 3.25 23.60
CA GLY A 160 -6.61 2.84 24.93
C GLY A 160 -8.13 3.00 25.12
N LEU A 161 -8.79 2.03 25.75
CA LEU A 161 -10.21 2.14 26.10
C LEU A 161 -10.39 3.15 27.24
N THR A 162 -10.95 4.32 26.93
CA THR A 162 -11.14 5.41 27.90
C THR A 162 -12.49 5.35 28.59
N LYS A 163 -13.53 4.88 27.89
CA LYS A 163 -14.89 4.77 28.42
C LYS A 163 -15.59 3.52 27.91
N ALA A 164 -16.14 2.74 28.82
CA ALA A 164 -17.14 1.73 28.54
C ALA A 164 -18.46 2.10 29.25
N THR A 165 -19.56 2.11 28.50
CA THR A 165 -20.86 2.57 29.00
C THR A 165 -21.46 1.59 30.01
N ARG A 166 -21.97 2.10 31.15
CA ARG A 166 -22.74 1.32 32.15
C ARG A 166 -22.03 0.06 32.71
N ILE A 167 -20.71 0.13 32.91
CA ILE A 167 -19.92 -0.99 33.45
C ILE A 167 -19.94 -1.12 34.99
N THR A 168 -20.58 -0.19 35.70
CA THR A 168 -20.64 -0.20 37.17
C THR A 168 -21.22 -1.51 37.68
N GLY A 169 -20.52 -2.17 38.62
CA GLY A 169 -20.94 -3.45 39.21
C GLY A 169 -20.54 -4.70 38.42
N ILE A 170 -19.97 -4.57 37.21
CA ILE A 170 -19.40 -5.70 36.49
C ILE A 170 -18.11 -6.15 37.21
N LYS A 171 -18.05 -7.44 37.57
CA LYS A 171 -16.85 -8.06 38.15
C LYS A 171 -15.87 -8.45 37.05
N ASN A 172 -14.57 -8.43 37.35
CA ASN A 172 -13.50 -8.90 36.46
C ASN A 172 -13.37 -8.15 35.11
N PHE A 173 -13.89 -6.93 35.01
CA PHE A 173 -13.67 -6.08 33.85
C PHE A 173 -12.48 -5.15 34.08
N ASN A 174 -11.39 -5.38 33.35
CA ASN A 174 -10.27 -4.43 33.28
C ASN A 174 -10.26 -3.77 31.90
N LYS A 175 -10.51 -2.46 31.85
CA LYS A 175 -10.50 -1.67 30.60
C LYS A 175 -9.18 -1.77 29.84
N ASP A 176 -8.07 -1.97 30.55
CA ASP A 176 -6.72 -1.99 29.96
C ASP A 176 -6.52 -3.22 29.05
N HIS A 177 -7.32 -4.28 29.21
CA HIS A 177 -7.29 -5.46 28.36
C HIS A 177 -8.07 -5.29 27.04
N PHE A 178 -8.79 -4.17 26.88
CA PHE A 178 -9.73 -3.96 25.78
C PHE A 178 -9.35 -2.78 24.87
N GLY A 179 -8.09 -2.36 24.87
CA GLY A 179 -7.57 -1.41 23.88
C GLY A 179 -7.70 -1.93 22.44
N LEU A 180 -7.67 -1.02 21.46
CA LEU A 180 -7.67 -1.37 20.05
C LEU A 180 -6.47 -2.26 19.70
N ILE A 181 -6.65 -3.16 18.74
CA ILE A 181 -5.54 -3.98 18.25
C ILE A 181 -4.66 -3.10 17.36
N PRO A 182 -3.40 -2.86 17.74
CA PRO A 182 -2.48 -2.03 16.96
C PRO A 182 -2.08 -2.71 15.65
N VAL A 183 -1.74 -1.90 14.67
CA VAL A 183 -1.08 -2.29 13.42
C VAL A 183 0.26 -1.57 13.40
N SER A 184 1.34 -2.27 13.02
CA SER A 184 2.67 -1.64 12.94
C SER A 184 2.65 -0.56 11.87
N VAL A 185 3.19 0.62 12.21
CA VAL A 185 3.20 1.79 11.33
C VAL A 185 4.54 2.52 11.43
N ALA A 186 5.03 3.01 10.30
CA ALA A 186 6.29 3.73 10.22
C ALA A 186 6.23 4.85 9.17
N ILE A 187 7.17 5.79 9.28
CA ILE A 187 7.43 6.79 8.25
C ILE A 187 8.79 6.50 7.64
N TRP A 188 8.84 6.38 6.32
CA TRP A 188 10.10 6.32 5.57
C TRP A 188 10.02 7.30 4.41
N GLY A 189 10.93 8.29 4.40
CA GLY A 189 10.84 9.43 3.48
C GLY A 189 9.48 10.13 3.61
N PRO A 190 8.76 10.39 2.49
CA PRO A 190 7.41 10.94 2.53
C PRO A 190 6.33 9.88 2.76
N PHE A 191 6.67 8.59 2.85
CA PHE A 191 5.68 7.51 2.88
C PHE A 191 5.27 7.13 4.30
N VAL A 192 4.00 6.80 4.44
CA VAL A 192 3.48 6.06 5.58
C VAL A 192 3.39 4.59 5.19
N LEU A 193 4.09 3.75 5.95
CA LEU A 193 4.15 2.32 5.77
C LEU A 193 3.37 1.63 6.89
N ILE A 194 2.67 0.55 6.57
CA ILE A 194 2.06 -0.34 7.57
C ILE A 194 2.58 -1.77 7.43
N ASN A 195 2.56 -2.52 8.52
CA ASN A 195 2.82 -3.95 8.52
C ASN A 195 1.80 -4.64 9.42
N MET A 196 1.12 -5.66 8.88
CA MET A 196 0.06 -6.40 9.58
C MET A 196 0.56 -7.69 10.21
N ASP A 197 1.87 -7.97 10.14
CA ASP A 197 2.43 -9.16 10.74
C ASP A 197 2.45 -9.01 12.28
N GLU A 198 1.59 -9.77 12.96
CA GLU A 198 1.46 -9.76 14.42
C GLU A 198 2.74 -10.25 15.14
N SER A 199 3.63 -10.96 14.44
CA SER A 199 4.92 -11.39 15.00
C SER A 199 5.89 -10.22 15.20
N ILE A 200 5.69 -9.12 14.49
CA ILE A 200 6.39 -7.86 14.69
C ILE A 200 5.67 -7.12 15.82
N LEU A 201 6.02 -7.50 17.06
CA LEU A 201 5.40 -6.98 18.27
C LEU A 201 5.32 -5.43 18.27
N PRO A 202 4.17 -4.81 18.65
CA PRO A 202 3.95 -3.36 18.52
C PRO A 202 4.65 -2.47 19.56
N GLN A 203 5.65 -2.96 20.29
CA GLN A 203 6.27 -2.22 21.40
C GLN A 203 7.46 -1.36 20.98
N HIS A 204 7.94 -1.51 19.75
CA HIS A 204 9.00 -0.69 19.21
C HIS A 204 8.44 0.10 18.04
N LEU A 205 8.45 1.43 18.15
CA LEU A 205 8.57 2.27 16.97
C LEU A 205 9.75 1.71 16.19
N ALA A 206 9.46 1.01 15.10
CA ALA A 206 10.48 0.37 14.30
C ALA A 206 11.44 1.48 13.86
N ALA A 207 12.69 1.42 14.33
CA ALA A 207 13.68 2.42 14.00
C ALA A 207 13.74 2.55 12.47
N LYS A 208 13.89 3.77 11.95
CA LYS A 208 13.83 4.05 10.51
C LYS A 208 14.72 3.09 9.69
N GLU A 209 15.93 2.81 10.17
CA GLU A 209 16.88 1.88 9.56
C GLU A 209 16.36 0.44 9.49
N MET A 210 15.65 -0.02 10.52
CA MET A 210 15.03 -1.34 10.53
C MET A 210 13.92 -1.43 9.48
N VAL A 211 13.04 -0.43 9.41
CA VAL A 211 11.95 -0.37 8.43
C VAL A 211 12.48 -0.32 7.00
N GLU A 212 13.51 0.49 6.76
CA GLU A 212 14.15 0.60 5.45
C GLU A 212 14.73 -0.72 4.97
N ASN A 213 15.51 -1.41 5.81
CA ASN A 213 16.08 -2.71 5.47
C ASN A 213 15.02 -3.80 5.35
N GLU A 214 13.98 -3.76 6.18
CA GLU A 214 12.84 -4.67 6.09
C GLU A 214 12.02 -4.46 4.81
N TRP A 215 11.89 -3.22 4.34
CA TRP A 215 11.09 -2.90 3.16
C TRP A 215 11.87 -3.03 1.85
N LEU A 216 13.10 -2.49 1.80
CA LEU A 216 13.90 -2.37 0.58
C LEU A 216 15.01 -3.42 0.47
N GLY A 217 15.44 -4.00 1.58
CA GLY A 217 16.58 -4.92 1.59
C GLY A 217 17.86 -4.24 1.13
N SER A 218 18.65 -4.91 0.31
CA SER A 218 19.94 -4.45 -0.22
C SER A 218 19.82 -3.22 -1.12
N ALA A 219 18.62 -2.95 -1.66
CA ALA A 219 18.33 -1.74 -2.40
C ALA A 219 18.30 -0.48 -1.51
N SER A 220 18.27 -0.62 -0.18
CA SER A 220 18.30 0.52 0.74
C SER A 220 19.45 1.49 0.45
N ASN A 221 20.63 0.96 0.12
CA ASN A 221 21.83 1.74 -0.22
C ASN A 221 21.63 2.72 -1.39
N ILE A 222 20.74 2.39 -2.33
CA ILE A 222 20.45 3.22 -3.50
C ILE A 222 19.61 4.42 -3.08
N PHE A 223 18.68 4.22 -2.14
CA PHE A 223 17.74 5.24 -1.70
C PHE A 223 18.25 6.06 -0.52
N SER A 224 19.12 5.51 0.32
CA SER A 224 19.71 6.16 1.50
C SER A 224 20.50 7.42 1.15
N SER A 225 21.06 7.48 -0.05
CA SER A 225 21.91 8.58 -0.51
C SER A 225 21.16 9.66 -1.30
N ASN A 226 20.14 9.32 -2.10
CA ASN A 226 19.50 10.27 -3.05
C ASN A 226 18.05 9.91 -3.47
N GLY A 227 17.38 8.97 -2.78
CA GLY A 227 16.23 8.27 -3.35
C GLY A 227 14.95 9.08 -3.54
N ILE A 228 14.52 9.79 -2.50
CA ILE A 228 13.26 10.55 -2.53
C ILE A 228 13.46 11.89 -1.84
N ASP A 229 13.19 12.97 -2.58
CA ASP A 229 13.20 14.32 -2.04
C ASP A 229 12.08 14.48 -1.00
N SER A 230 12.46 14.66 0.26
CA SER A 230 11.52 14.86 1.36
C SER A 230 10.79 16.20 1.31
N SER A 231 11.20 17.11 0.40
CA SER A 231 10.49 18.37 0.14
C SER A 231 9.28 18.20 -0.80
N LEU A 232 9.04 17.00 -1.34
CA LEU A 232 7.87 16.73 -2.17
C LEU A 232 6.57 16.99 -1.39
N GLU A 233 5.72 17.83 -1.96
CA GLU A 233 4.39 18.12 -1.43
C GLU A 233 3.33 17.24 -2.09
N HIS A 234 2.32 16.85 -1.31
CA HIS A 234 1.17 16.16 -1.87
C HIS A 234 0.30 17.13 -2.68
N VAL A 235 0.26 16.92 -4.00
CA VAL A 235 -0.58 17.72 -4.92
C VAL A 235 -1.99 17.15 -5.03
N CYS A 236 -2.12 15.88 -5.42
CA CYS A 236 -3.43 15.25 -5.59
C CYS A 236 -3.34 13.72 -5.49
N ARG A 237 -4.48 13.10 -5.13
CA ARG A 237 -4.69 11.66 -5.16
C ARG A 237 -5.77 11.32 -6.17
N ARG A 238 -5.51 10.33 -7.02
CA ARG A 238 -6.48 9.77 -7.97
C ARG A 238 -6.68 8.31 -7.65
N GLU A 239 -7.94 7.89 -7.62
CA GLU A 239 -8.32 6.52 -7.28
C GLU A 239 -9.12 5.90 -8.42
N TYR A 240 -8.69 4.72 -8.83
CA TYR A 240 -9.31 3.93 -9.89
C TYR A 240 -9.65 2.56 -9.34
N THR A 241 -10.86 2.08 -9.64
CA THR A 241 -11.19 0.66 -9.45
C THR A 241 -10.95 -0.03 -10.77
N ILE A 242 -9.97 -0.94 -10.79
CA ILE A 242 -9.60 -1.71 -11.98
C ILE A 242 -10.07 -3.15 -11.73
N GLU A 243 -10.90 -3.68 -12.62
CA GLU A 243 -11.45 -5.03 -12.52
C GLU A 243 -10.46 -6.09 -13.05
N CYS A 244 -9.26 -6.12 -12.47
CA CYS A 244 -8.23 -7.11 -12.79
C CYS A 244 -7.59 -7.65 -11.51
N ASN A 245 -6.87 -8.77 -11.64
CA ASN A 245 -5.97 -9.21 -10.58
C ASN A 245 -4.86 -8.18 -10.39
N TRP A 246 -4.40 -7.96 -9.15
CA TRP A 246 -3.37 -6.97 -8.85
C TRP A 246 -2.05 -7.25 -9.60
N LYS A 247 -1.71 -8.52 -9.81
CA LYS A 247 -0.53 -8.93 -10.56
C LYS A 247 -0.57 -8.47 -12.01
N VAL A 248 -1.73 -8.47 -12.67
CA VAL A 248 -1.85 -7.96 -14.06
C VAL A 248 -1.43 -6.49 -14.15
N PHE A 249 -1.78 -5.70 -13.14
CA PHE A 249 -1.37 -4.29 -13.08
C PHE A 249 0.15 -4.17 -12.88
N CYS A 250 0.74 -5.00 -12.02
CA CYS A 250 2.18 -5.07 -11.83
C CYS A 250 2.91 -5.54 -13.09
N ASP A 251 2.44 -6.62 -13.73
CA ASP A 251 3.03 -7.18 -14.96
C ASP A 251 3.04 -6.15 -16.10
N ASN A 252 1.96 -5.37 -16.25
CA ASN A 252 1.91 -4.26 -17.21
C ASN A 252 2.98 -3.20 -16.94
N TYR A 253 3.27 -2.93 -15.66
CA TYR A 253 4.32 -1.98 -15.29
C TYR A 253 5.71 -2.58 -15.46
N LEU A 254 5.85 -3.89 -15.24
CA LEU A 254 7.11 -4.62 -15.26
C LEU A 254 7.56 -5.12 -16.64
N ASP A 255 6.83 -4.79 -17.71
CA ASP A 255 7.05 -5.34 -19.05
C ASP A 255 8.25 -4.76 -19.81
N GLY A 256 9.16 -4.05 -19.12
CA GLY A 256 10.34 -3.45 -19.75
C GLY A 256 10.01 -2.27 -20.68
N GLY A 257 8.81 -1.69 -20.57
CA GLY A 257 8.34 -0.65 -21.50
C GLY A 257 7.87 -1.20 -22.85
N TYR A 258 7.71 -2.53 -22.97
CA TYR A 258 7.33 -3.21 -24.21
C TYR A 258 6.01 -2.69 -24.81
N HIS A 259 4.99 -2.42 -23.98
CA HIS A 259 3.71 -1.89 -24.44
C HIS A 259 3.74 -0.39 -24.78
N VAL A 260 4.72 0.37 -24.28
CA VAL A 260 4.72 1.85 -24.28
C VAL A 260 4.68 2.45 -25.70
N PRO A 261 5.49 2.01 -26.69
CA PRO A 261 5.40 2.53 -28.06
C PRO A 261 4.01 2.41 -28.68
N TYR A 262 3.33 1.30 -28.41
CA TYR A 262 2.06 0.97 -29.03
C TYR A 262 0.88 1.64 -28.32
N ALA A 263 0.82 1.53 -26.99
CA ALA A 263 -0.29 2.02 -26.19
C ALA A 263 -0.18 3.51 -25.80
N HIS A 264 1.04 4.04 -25.74
CA HIS A 264 1.34 5.35 -25.16
C HIS A 264 2.29 6.18 -26.03
N GLY A 265 1.93 6.41 -27.30
CA GLY A 265 2.80 7.13 -28.26
C GLY A 265 3.33 8.49 -27.76
N GLY A 266 2.53 9.24 -27.00
CA GLY A 266 2.99 10.50 -26.40
C GLY A 266 4.06 10.32 -25.32
N LEU A 267 3.97 9.27 -24.49
CA LEU A 267 5.01 8.94 -23.51
C LEU A 267 6.26 8.40 -24.20
N ALA A 268 6.08 7.50 -25.17
CA ALA A 268 7.16 6.91 -25.94
C ALA A 268 8.06 7.97 -26.60
N SER A 269 7.48 9.05 -27.12
CA SER A 269 8.25 10.15 -27.74
C SER A 269 9.20 10.89 -26.80
N GLY A 270 8.97 10.81 -25.49
CA GLY A 270 9.80 11.45 -24.47
C GLY A 270 10.85 10.54 -23.85
N LEU A 271 10.90 9.26 -24.23
CA LEU A 271 11.76 8.24 -23.62
C LEU A 271 12.74 7.66 -24.65
N LYS A 272 13.98 7.42 -24.23
CA LYS A 272 14.92 6.58 -24.99
C LYS A 272 14.70 5.12 -24.62
N LEU A 273 13.72 4.47 -25.26
CA LEU A 273 13.29 3.13 -24.86
C LEU A 273 14.40 2.08 -24.90
N ASP A 274 15.40 2.22 -25.78
CA ASP A 274 16.58 1.34 -25.82
C ASP A 274 17.47 1.44 -24.57
N SER A 275 17.28 2.48 -23.74
CA SER A 275 17.98 2.65 -22.45
C SER A 275 17.20 2.08 -21.26
N TYR A 276 16.03 1.49 -21.50
CA TYR A 276 15.23 0.92 -20.42
C TYR A 276 15.98 -0.21 -19.75
N SER A 277 16.10 -0.17 -18.43
CA SER A 277 16.77 -1.18 -17.64
C SER A 277 15.96 -1.50 -16.38
N THR A 278 16.11 -2.74 -15.91
CA THR A 278 15.52 -3.22 -14.66
C THR A 278 16.60 -3.87 -13.81
N ASP A 279 16.81 -3.33 -12.63
CA ASP A 279 17.68 -3.90 -11.59
C ASP A 279 16.80 -4.66 -10.60
N ILE A 280 17.08 -5.95 -10.41
CA ILE A 280 16.30 -6.85 -9.53
C ILE A 280 17.04 -7.04 -8.22
N TYR A 281 16.35 -6.80 -7.11
CA TYR A 281 16.79 -7.05 -5.74
C TYR A 281 15.85 -8.06 -5.07
N GLU A 282 16.23 -8.53 -3.88
CA GLU A 282 15.49 -9.57 -3.17
C GLU A 282 14.04 -9.19 -2.79
N LYS A 283 13.78 -7.89 -2.66
CA LYS A 283 12.49 -7.31 -2.18
C LYS A 283 11.92 -6.24 -3.09
N VAL A 284 12.69 -5.76 -4.06
CA VAL A 284 12.29 -4.67 -4.95
C VAL A 284 12.89 -4.87 -6.34
N SER A 285 12.21 -4.37 -7.36
CA SER A 285 12.79 -4.14 -8.67
C SER A 285 12.82 -2.63 -8.92
N ILE A 286 13.94 -2.13 -9.43
CA ILE A 286 14.10 -0.73 -9.82
C ILE A 286 14.16 -0.66 -11.33
N GLN A 287 13.28 0.12 -11.93
CA GLN A 287 13.27 0.37 -13.37
C GLN A 287 13.72 1.79 -13.64
N TRP A 288 14.48 1.98 -14.71
CA TRP A 288 14.87 3.30 -15.15
C TRP A 288 14.98 3.36 -16.66
N CYS A 289 14.73 4.56 -17.19
CA CYS A 289 14.83 4.86 -18.61
C CYS A 289 15.31 6.31 -18.73
N GLU A 290 16.21 6.57 -19.67
CA GLU A 290 16.60 7.94 -19.99
C GLU A 290 15.47 8.65 -20.73
N SER A 291 15.35 9.96 -20.48
CA SER A 291 14.50 10.83 -21.27
C SER A 291 15.21 11.28 -22.54
N VAL A 292 14.43 11.60 -23.57
CA VAL A 292 14.95 12.31 -24.73
C VAL A 292 15.16 13.76 -24.32
N SER A 293 16.42 14.19 -24.18
CA SER A 293 16.77 15.56 -23.82
C SER A 293 16.19 16.54 -24.86
N THR A 294 15.15 17.29 -24.51
CA THR A 294 14.70 18.41 -25.34
C THR A 294 15.37 19.69 -24.86
N GLU A 295 16.45 20.10 -25.51
CA GLU A 295 16.86 21.51 -25.45
C GLU A 295 15.70 22.35 -26.01
N GLY A 296 14.99 23.08 -25.15
CA GLY A 296 14.08 24.15 -25.56
C GLY A 296 12.60 24.02 -25.18
N ASN A 297 12.12 22.92 -24.59
CA ASN A 297 10.74 22.83 -24.10
C ASN A 297 10.65 23.03 -22.58
N LYS A 298 9.99 24.11 -22.15
CA LYS A 298 9.76 24.48 -20.73
C LYS A 298 8.92 23.48 -19.90
N PHE A 299 8.59 22.31 -20.46
CA PHE A 299 7.71 21.31 -19.85
C PHE A 299 8.29 19.89 -19.95
N ASP A 300 9.59 19.72 -19.70
CA ASP A 300 10.14 18.39 -19.51
C ASP A 300 9.70 17.85 -18.14
N ARG A 301 8.67 17.00 -18.14
CA ARG A 301 8.14 16.38 -16.91
C ARG A 301 9.01 15.23 -16.41
N LEU A 302 9.93 14.71 -17.22
CA LEU A 302 10.57 13.43 -16.99
C LEU A 302 11.93 13.52 -16.26
N GLY A 303 12.52 14.72 -16.16
CA GLY A 303 13.87 14.89 -15.62
C GLY A 303 14.93 14.19 -16.48
N SER A 304 16.21 14.26 -16.11
CA SER A 304 17.30 13.59 -16.86
C SER A 304 17.37 12.08 -16.62
N LYS A 305 16.79 11.58 -15.52
CA LYS A 305 16.64 10.16 -15.17
C LYS A 305 15.33 9.98 -14.41
N ALA A 306 14.48 9.06 -14.87
CA ALA A 306 13.30 8.64 -14.14
C ALA A 306 13.61 7.33 -13.39
N TYR A 307 13.44 7.32 -12.07
CA TYR A 307 13.56 6.12 -11.27
C TYR A 307 12.17 5.62 -10.89
N MET A 308 11.95 4.34 -11.11
CA MET A 308 10.70 3.67 -10.81
C MET A 308 10.93 2.53 -9.85
N LEU A 309 10.36 2.62 -8.65
CA LEU A 309 10.42 1.55 -7.65
C LEU A 309 9.13 0.75 -7.72
N LEU A 310 9.26 -0.56 -7.88
CA LEU A 310 8.22 -1.50 -7.51
C LEU A 310 8.77 -2.44 -6.45
N SER A 311 8.07 -2.60 -5.33
CA SER A 311 8.44 -3.64 -4.38
C SER A 311 8.11 -5.00 -5.00
N SER A 312 9.14 -5.84 -5.11
CA SER A 312 9.04 -7.25 -5.43
C SER A 312 8.46 -7.91 -4.20
N LEU A 313 7.23 -8.36 -4.34
CA LEU A 313 6.48 -9.02 -3.29
C LEU A 313 6.90 -10.49 -3.15
N THR A 314 8.21 -10.73 -3.16
CA THR A 314 8.83 -12.05 -3.06
C THR A 314 9.13 -12.37 -1.60
N SER A 315 8.42 -13.38 -1.08
CA SER A 315 8.83 -14.18 0.06
C SER A 315 8.66 -15.66 -0.25
#